data_AF-A0A9P3KH27-F1
#
_entry.id   AF-A0A9P3KH27-F1
#
_cell.length_a   1.000
_cell.length_b   1.000
_cell.length_c   1.000
_cell.angle_alpha   90.00
_cell.angle_beta   90.00
_cell.angle_gamma   90.00
#
_symmetry.space_group_name_H-M   'P 1'
#
loop_
_entity.id
_entity.type
_entity.pdbx_description
1 polymer ?
#
loop_
_entity_poly.entity_id
_entity_poly.type
_entity_poly.pdbx_seq_one_letter_code
_entity_poly.pdbx_strand_id
1 'polypeptide(L)'
;MCGIFAYLNYEVPKQRSEILEILFNGLRRLEYRGYDSAGISVDADDDSEVVIATSAAIGEMNGLTKSLTDITNATPSERKGAEPLLFRQKGKIANLVKKVRQDVAESEIDMSRAFPRHVGIAHTRWATHGAPSPRNSHPQSSGPKHEFLVVHNGIITNYKALKGTLQRQGFTFESETDTEVIPKLAKFVYDKLLQSEGGQGGEGLANGSAANGDTPGERVAFTQVVMEVMRQLEGAYALLFKSPHFPNQLVACKRGSPLLLGVKIPSDGRVKSAFDIVGAEEGGLVRGGAATGPRELFLASDASAVVEHTKKVMVIEDNEVVHIRDGVVSLFSYEPDKAKRGLPPSTALQRALSTLEMEVEQIMKGSYDHFMQKEIHEQPESLTTTLRGRLIHGKADSLSPTASNACAVASSLQPSAAAAAAAAAAAAAGIASASTTASIAVPGSGSAGSSPSSSAAAAGGVSGLPPLSPLSKLTHDSRGSSNPWAEEKGVLLGGLKEHLLTIRRSRRIIFVGCGTSYNAALAVRPLLEELSGVAVQLELASDMLDRRAPVYREDTAVFMSQSGETADTLAALEYARARGRCAWA
;
A
#
# COMPACT_ATOMS: atom_id res chain seq x y z
N MET A 1 9.94 -2.89 5.30
CA MET A 1 8.55 -2.36 5.31
C MET A 1 7.84 -3.00 6.50
N CYS A 2 6.59 -2.65 6.78
CA CYS A 2 5.79 -3.25 7.85
C CYS A 2 4.43 -3.67 7.26
N GLY A 3 3.63 -4.43 8.00
CA GLY A 3 2.29 -4.85 7.58
C GLY A 3 1.22 -4.28 8.51
N ILE A 4 0.21 -3.59 7.95
CA ILE A 4 -1.03 -3.23 8.66
C ILE A 4 -2.14 -4.13 8.15
N PHE A 5 -2.95 -4.67 9.07
CA PHE A 5 -4.21 -5.32 8.75
C PHE A 5 -5.27 -4.97 9.78
N ALA A 6 -6.50 -4.76 9.35
CA ALA A 6 -7.65 -4.62 10.24
C ALA A 6 -8.89 -5.26 9.63
N TYR A 7 -9.73 -5.78 10.49
CA TYR A 7 -10.98 -6.44 10.15
C TYR A 7 -12.12 -5.77 10.91
N LEU A 8 -13.20 -5.47 10.19
CA LEU A 8 -14.43 -4.95 10.77
C LEU A 8 -15.59 -5.77 10.23
N ASN A 9 -16.40 -6.32 11.12
CA ASN A 9 -17.68 -6.90 10.78
C ASN A 9 -18.79 -5.99 11.29
N TYR A 10 -19.79 -5.75 10.44
CA TYR A 10 -20.97 -4.96 10.78
C TYR A 10 -22.22 -5.76 10.39
N GLU A 11 -23.05 -6.07 11.39
CA GLU A 11 -24.23 -6.94 11.28
C GLU A 11 -23.90 -8.34 10.70
N VAL A 12 -22.63 -8.76 10.82
CA VAL A 12 -22.16 -10.10 10.49
C VAL A 12 -21.61 -10.69 11.80
N PRO A 13 -22.41 -11.45 12.55
CA PRO A 13 -21.96 -12.05 13.80
C PRO A 13 -20.73 -12.92 13.59
N LYS A 14 -19.66 -12.64 14.35
CA LYS A 14 -18.42 -13.41 14.35
C LYS A 14 -17.98 -13.73 15.77
N GLN A 15 -17.53 -14.96 15.98
CA GLN A 15 -16.95 -15.32 17.27
C GLN A 15 -15.58 -14.66 17.43
N ARG A 16 -15.17 -14.39 18.68
CA ARG A 16 -13.82 -13.89 18.98
C ARG A 16 -12.73 -14.76 18.36
N SER A 17 -12.89 -16.08 18.39
CA SER A 17 -11.99 -17.04 17.73
C SER A 17 -11.86 -16.83 16.23
N GLU A 18 -12.98 -16.60 15.53
CA GLU A 18 -13.00 -16.33 14.09
C GLU A 18 -12.34 -14.99 13.77
N ILE A 19 -12.64 -13.94 14.55
CA ILE A 19 -12.03 -12.61 14.40
C ILE A 19 -10.51 -12.72 14.53
N LEU A 20 -10.02 -13.43 15.55
CA LEU A 20 -8.59 -13.63 15.77
C LEU A 20 -7.92 -14.40 14.63
N GLU A 21 -8.54 -15.47 14.12
CA GLU A 21 -7.98 -16.21 12.99
C GLU A 21 -7.97 -15.38 11.69
N ILE A 22 -8.98 -14.53 11.44
CA ILE A 22 -8.97 -13.57 10.32
C ILE A 22 -7.77 -12.61 10.46
N LEU A 23 -7.57 -12.02 11.64
CA LEU A 23 -6.43 -11.14 11.90
C LEU A 23 -5.08 -11.87 11.73
N PHE A 24 -4.96 -13.10 12.25
CA PHE A 24 -3.73 -13.90 12.09
C PHE A 24 -3.45 -14.23 10.63
N ASN A 25 -4.46 -14.61 9.85
CA ASN A 25 -4.32 -14.88 8.42
C ASN A 25 -3.88 -13.63 7.68
N GLY A 26 -4.52 -12.48 7.93
CA GLY A 26 -4.09 -11.20 7.39
C GLY A 26 -2.61 -10.90 7.69
N LEU A 27 -2.15 -11.11 8.93
CA LEU A 27 -0.74 -10.93 9.27
C LEU A 27 0.20 -11.94 8.60
N ARG A 28 -0.22 -13.21 8.42
CA ARG A 28 0.58 -14.22 7.69
C ARG A 28 0.81 -13.79 6.25
N ARG A 29 -0.17 -13.16 5.60
CA ARG A 29 -0.03 -12.59 4.24
C ARG A 29 0.96 -11.43 4.19
N LEU A 30 1.17 -10.74 5.31
CA LEU A 30 2.07 -9.57 5.42
C LEU A 30 3.42 -9.89 6.08
N GLU A 31 3.68 -11.14 6.46
CA GLU A 31 4.91 -11.52 7.19
C GLU A 31 6.18 -11.28 6.35
N TYR A 32 6.07 -11.37 5.01
CA TYR A 32 7.18 -11.07 4.11
C TYR A 32 7.62 -9.60 4.16
N ARG A 33 6.71 -8.68 4.55
CA ARG A 33 7.03 -7.24 4.69
C ARG A 33 7.77 -6.95 6.00
N GLY A 34 7.45 -7.66 7.09
CA GLY A 34 8.07 -7.48 8.41
C GLY A 34 7.84 -8.66 9.37
N TYR A 35 8.87 -9.05 10.11
CA TYR A 35 8.88 -10.29 10.92
C TYR A 35 9.65 -10.18 12.25
N ASP A 36 10.08 -8.98 12.65
CA ASP A 36 10.83 -8.79 13.90
C ASP A 36 9.93 -8.93 15.14
N SER A 37 8.67 -8.50 14.98
CA SER A 37 7.63 -8.63 16.00
C SER A 37 6.24 -8.35 15.40
N ALA A 38 5.19 -8.73 16.12
CA ALA A 38 3.82 -8.50 15.70
C ALA A 38 2.89 -8.28 16.90
N GLY A 39 1.70 -7.77 16.64
CA GLY A 39 0.66 -7.65 17.66
C GLY A 39 -0.73 -7.42 17.08
N ILE A 40 -1.72 -7.62 17.93
CA ILE A 40 -3.14 -7.51 17.61
C ILE A 40 -3.90 -6.87 18.76
N SER A 41 -5.03 -6.24 18.44
CA SER A 41 -6.02 -5.84 19.43
C SER A 41 -7.44 -6.12 18.97
N VAL A 42 -8.23 -6.64 19.91
CA VAL A 42 -9.65 -6.97 19.78
C VAL A 42 -10.38 -6.49 21.04
N ASP A 43 -11.68 -6.27 20.98
CA ASP A 43 -12.45 -5.88 22.17
C ASP A 43 -12.55 -7.03 23.20
N ALA A 44 -12.47 -6.68 24.48
CA ALA A 44 -12.85 -7.58 25.57
C ALA A 44 -14.37 -7.79 25.59
N ASP A 45 -14.85 -8.52 26.60
CA ASP A 45 -16.29 -8.67 26.81
C ASP A 45 -16.89 -7.34 27.25
N ASP A 46 -17.95 -6.94 26.55
CA ASP A 46 -18.73 -5.76 26.92
C ASP A 46 -20.02 -6.23 27.62
N ASP A 47 -20.11 -5.99 28.93
CA ASP A 47 -21.31 -6.29 29.71
C ASP A 47 -22.51 -5.41 29.29
N SER A 48 -22.30 -4.36 28.49
CA SER A 48 -23.34 -3.43 28.06
C SER A 48 -24.12 -3.86 26.81
N GLU A 49 -23.63 -4.86 26.05
CA GLU A 49 -24.38 -5.49 24.96
C GLU A 49 -24.91 -6.88 25.42
N VAL A 50 -26.04 -6.87 26.13
CA VAL A 50 -26.86 -8.07 26.29
C VAL A 50 -27.39 -8.47 24.92
N VAL A 51 -26.92 -9.61 24.42
CA VAL A 51 -27.32 -10.21 23.15
C VAL A 51 -28.83 -10.44 23.16
N ILE A 52 -29.59 -9.65 22.39
CA ILE A 52 -30.93 -10.04 21.97
C ILE A 52 -30.71 -11.13 20.92
N ALA A 53 -30.65 -12.39 21.37
CA ALA A 53 -30.75 -13.53 20.49
C ALA A 53 -32.10 -13.45 19.78
N THR A 54 -32.07 -13.36 18.45
CA THR A 54 -33.25 -13.34 17.59
C THR A 54 -34.04 -14.63 17.76
N SER A 55 -35.21 -14.50 18.39
CA SER A 55 -36.47 -15.22 18.12
C SER A 55 -36.38 -16.62 17.49
N ALA A 56 -35.91 -17.61 18.26
CA ALA A 56 -36.27 -19.02 18.05
C ALA A 56 -36.63 -19.78 19.34
N ALA A 57 -36.60 -19.12 20.50
CA ALA A 57 -37.00 -19.70 21.77
C ALA A 57 -37.73 -18.66 22.63
N ILE A 58 -38.98 -18.32 22.27
CA ILE A 58 -39.89 -17.64 23.19
C ILE A 58 -40.73 -18.73 23.85
N GLY A 59 -40.15 -19.29 24.91
CA GLY A 59 -40.83 -20.11 25.91
C GLY A 59 -40.37 -19.62 27.27
N GLU A 60 -41.20 -18.79 27.89
CA GLU A 60 -41.21 -18.44 29.32
C GLU A 60 -39.94 -17.76 29.90
N MET A 61 -39.98 -16.43 30.10
CA MET A 61 -39.32 -15.78 31.24
C MET A 61 -39.92 -14.39 31.51
N ASN A 62 -40.99 -14.34 32.30
CA ASN A 62 -41.48 -13.12 32.95
C ASN A 62 -40.55 -12.79 34.13
N GLY A 63 -39.58 -11.91 33.93
CA GLY A 63 -38.69 -11.45 35.01
C GLY A 63 -37.65 -10.39 34.63
N LEU A 64 -37.38 -10.18 33.33
CA LEU A 64 -36.28 -9.33 32.86
C LEU A 64 -36.70 -7.94 32.35
N THR A 65 -37.92 -7.49 32.63
CA THR A 65 -38.46 -6.23 32.07
C THR A 65 -37.97 -4.96 32.77
N LYS A 66 -37.34 -5.08 33.95
CA LYS A 66 -36.90 -3.91 34.74
C LYS A 66 -35.51 -3.38 34.36
N SER A 67 -34.69 -4.16 33.64
CA SER A 67 -33.32 -3.76 33.21
C SER A 67 -33.28 -3.16 31.80
N LEU A 68 -34.34 -3.32 31.01
CA LEU A 68 -34.42 -2.85 29.62
C LEU A 68 -34.70 -1.34 29.54
N THR A 69 -35.43 -0.78 30.51
CA THR A 69 -35.82 0.64 30.54
C THR A 69 -34.65 1.57 30.87
N ASP A 70 -33.65 1.09 31.60
CA ASP A 70 -32.49 1.91 31.99
C ASP A 70 -31.46 2.02 30.85
N ILE A 71 -31.37 1.00 29.97
CA ILE A 71 -30.47 0.99 28.81
C ILE A 71 -31.00 1.87 27.66
N THR A 72 -32.32 2.01 27.53
CA THR A 72 -32.96 2.86 26.51
C THR A 72 -32.93 4.35 26.84
N ASN A 73 -32.66 4.73 28.09
CA ASN A 73 -32.65 6.12 28.55
C ASN A 73 -31.25 6.71 28.74
N ALA A 74 -30.18 5.92 28.59
CA ALA A 74 -28.82 6.45 28.59
C ALA A 74 -28.54 7.23 27.29
N THR A 75 -28.08 8.47 27.42
CA THR A 75 -27.67 9.31 26.29
C THR A 75 -26.56 8.63 25.48
N PRO A 76 -26.53 8.75 24.13
CA PRO A 76 -25.48 8.15 23.29
C PRO A 76 -24.05 8.55 23.69
N SER A 77 -23.90 9.65 24.41
CA SER A 77 -22.64 10.24 24.88
C SER A 77 -21.95 9.51 26.05
N GLU A 78 -22.55 8.47 26.64
CA GLU A 78 -22.05 7.83 27.85
C GLU A 78 -21.65 6.35 27.67
N ARG A 79 -21.81 5.78 26.48
CA ARG A 79 -21.42 4.38 26.21
C ARG A 79 -19.93 4.27 25.92
N LYS A 80 -19.14 4.12 26.98
CA LYS A 80 -17.73 3.71 26.87
C LYS A 80 -17.69 2.22 26.51
N GLY A 81 -17.09 1.90 25.36
CA GLY A 81 -16.95 0.50 24.93
C GLY A 81 -15.99 -0.29 25.81
N ALA A 82 -16.05 -1.62 25.70
CA ALA A 82 -15.15 -2.54 26.40
C ALA A 82 -13.67 -2.17 26.25
N GLU A 83 -12.90 -2.43 27.30
CA GLU A 83 -11.45 -2.24 27.28
C GLU A 83 -10.81 -3.18 26.24
N PRO A 84 -10.01 -2.69 25.29
CA PRO A 84 -9.43 -3.56 24.27
C PRO A 84 -8.41 -4.53 24.87
N LEU A 85 -8.49 -5.80 24.46
CA LEU A 85 -7.42 -6.78 24.65
C LEU A 85 -6.26 -6.44 23.71
N LEU A 86 -5.03 -6.44 24.22
CA LEU A 86 -3.82 -6.11 23.46
C LEU A 86 -2.77 -7.21 23.61
N PHE A 87 -2.43 -7.87 22.51
CA PHE A 87 -1.42 -8.92 22.48
C PHE A 87 -0.25 -8.50 21.60
N ARG A 88 0.97 -8.62 22.12
CA ARG A 88 2.20 -8.22 21.42
C ARG A 88 3.29 -9.25 21.67
N GLN A 89 4.03 -9.60 20.63
CA GLN A 89 5.07 -10.63 20.74
C GLN A 89 6.23 -10.37 19.78
N LYS A 90 7.46 -10.63 20.26
CA LYS A 90 8.68 -10.61 19.44
C LYS A 90 8.77 -11.86 18.55
N GLY A 91 9.26 -11.66 17.33
CA GLY A 91 9.51 -12.67 16.33
C GLY A 91 8.36 -12.83 15.33
N LYS A 92 8.33 -14.00 14.69
CA LYS A 92 7.37 -14.37 13.65
C LYS A 92 5.93 -14.45 14.15
N ILE A 93 4.97 -14.47 13.23
CA ILE A 93 3.53 -14.56 13.54
C ILE A 93 3.18 -15.81 14.34
N ALA A 94 3.89 -16.93 14.10
CA ALA A 94 3.73 -18.15 14.88
C ALA A 94 3.94 -17.93 16.40
N ASN A 95 4.87 -17.05 16.78
CA ASN A 95 5.11 -16.73 18.19
C ASN A 95 3.92 -15.97 18.79
N LEU A 96 3.37 -15.01 18.06
CA LEU A 96 2.20 -14.24 18.49
C LEU A 96 0.99 -15.16 18.67
N VAL A 97 0.72 -16.05 17.70
CA VAL A 97 -0.38 -17.02 17.79
C VAL A 97 -0.24 -17.90 19.03
N LYS A 98 0.98 -18.40 19.31
CA LYS A 98 1.26 -19.18 20.52
C LYS A 98 1.00 -18.38 21.79
N LYS A 99 1.46 -17.12 21.84
CA LYS A 99 1.26 -16.22 22.99
C LYS A 99 -0.22 -15.95 23.26
N VAL A 100 -1.00 -15.60 22.22
CA VAL A 100 -2.43 -15.32 22.36
C VAL A 100 -3.17 -16.56 22.88
N ARG A 101 -2.89 -17.75 22.34
CA ARG A 101 -3.50 -18.99 22.82
C ARG A 101 -3.16 -19.29 24.28
N GLN A 102 -1.93 -19.00 24.70
CA GLN A 102 -1.51 -19.14 26.10
C GLN A 102 -2.26 -18.14 27.00
N ASP A 103 -2.28 -16.86 26.63
CA ASP A 103 -2.92 -15.80 27.43
C ASP A 103 -4.42 -16.01 27.58
N VAL A 104 -5.08 -16.46 26.51
CA VAL A 104 -6.50 -16.83 26.52
C VAL A 104 -6.77 -17.98 27.49
N ALA A 105 -5.89 -18.99 27.52
CA ALA A 105 -6.02 -20.11 28.44
C ALA A 105 -5.76 -19.73 29.90
N GLU A 106 -4.90 -18.73 30.15
CA GLU A 106 -4.56 -18.24 31.49
C GLU A 106 -5.59 -17.23 32.04
N SER A 107 -6.27 -16.48 31.16
CA SER A 107 -7.09 -15.31 31.54
C SER A 107 -8.60 -15.52 31.42
N GLU A 108 -9.07 -16.76 31.27
CA GLU A 108 -10.50 -17.14 31.12
C GLU A 108 -11.28 -16.33 30.06
N ILE A 109 -10.60 -15.89 28.98
CA ILE A 109 -11.23 -15.09 27.91
C ILE A 109 -12.19 -15.97 27.10
N ASP A 110 -13.46 -15.57 26.98
CA ASP A 110 -14.47 -16.33 26.22
C ASP A 110 -14.23 -16.24 24.69
N MET A 111 -13.72 -17.31 24.11
CA MET A 111 -13.45 -17.37 22.67
C MET A 111 -14.70 -17.58 21.80
N SER A 112 -15.82 -17.95 22.43
CA SER A 112 -17.10 -18.25 21.77
C SER A 112 -18.03 -17.04 21.70
N ARG A 113 -17.73 -15.96 22.43
CA ARG A 113 -18.48 -14.70 22.40
C ARG A 113 -18.62 -14.20 20.95
N ALA A 114 -19.86 -14.02 20.53
CA ALA A 114 -20.21 -13.54 19.20
C ALA A 114 -20.40 -12.02 19.20
N PHE A 115 -19.75 -11.34 18.26
CA PHE A 115 -19.84 -9.91 18.07
C PHE A 115 -20.58 -9.63 16.76
N PRO A 116 -21.78 -9.03 16.78
CA PRO A 116 -22.45 -8.58 15.55
C PRO A 116 -21.70 -7.40 14.90
N ARG A 117 -21.00 -6.61 15.74
CA ARG A 117 -20.18 -5.47 15.35
C ARG A 117 -18.86 -5.54 16.09
N HIS A 118 -17.74 -5.43 15.39
CA HIS A 118 -16.42 -5.45 16.01
C HIS A 118 -15.39 -4.77 15.12
N VAL A 119 -14.33 -4.26 15.76
CA VAL A 119 -13.15 -3.70 15.08
C VAL A 119 -11.88 -4.35 15.64
N GLY A 120 -11.21 -5.14 14.81
CA GLY A 120 -9.91 -5.73 15.10
C GLY A 120 -8.80 -5.03 14.33
N ILE A 121 -7.67 -4.71 15.00
CA ILE A 121 -6.48 -4.16 14.35
C ILE A 121 -5.25 -5.04 14.62
N ALA A 122 -4.35 -5.13 13.65
CA ALA A 122 -3.23 -6.04 13.65
C ALA A 122 -2.02 -5.42 12.93
N HIS A 123 -0.80 -5.80 13.35
CA HIS A 123 0.43 -5.26 12.78
C HIS A 123 1.59 -6.26 12.76
N THR A 124 2.37 -6.24 11.67
CA THR A 124 3.71 -6.83 11.61
C THR A 124 4.75 -5.73 11.49
N ARG A 125 5.83 -5.84 12.27
CA ARG A 125 6.83 -4.77 12.41
C ARG A 125 8.21 -5.21 11.92
N TRP A 126 8.82 -4.34 11.13
CA TRP A 126 10.26 -4.26 10.89
C TRP A 126 10.80 -3.07 11.69
N ALA A 127 11.71 -3.31 12.63
CA ALA A 127 12.10 -2.28 13.59
C ALA A 127 13.01 -1.21 12.96
N THR A 128 12.56 0.06 12.97
CA THR A 128 13.38 1.24 12.61
C THR A 128 13.89 1.98 13.84
N HIS A 129 13.00 2.23 14.81
CA HIS A 129 13.32 2.82 16.11
C HIS A 129 13.04 1.85 17.26
N GLY A 130 14.02 1.64 18.14
CA GLY A 130 13.88 0.74 19.28
C GLY A 130 13.95 -0.75 18.92
N ALA A 131 14.61 -1.52 19.78
CA ALA A 131 14.87 -2.94 19.52
C ALA A 131 13.56 -3.77 19.45
N PRO A 132 13.52 -4.85 18.65
CA PRO A 132 12.38 -5.77 18.63
C PRO A 132 12.07 -6.32 20.02
N SER A 133 10.89 -5.97 20.54
CA SER A 133 10.37 -6.38 21.85
C SER A 133 8.85 -6.17 21.88
N PRO A 134 8.09 -6.90 22.72
CA PRO A 134 6.63 -6.70 22.83
C PRO A 134 6.25 -5.24 23.11
N ARG A 135 7.02 -4.54 23.94
CA ARG A 135 6.89 -3.11 24.26
C ARG A 135 6.97 -2.20 23.02
N ASN A 136 7.87 -2.52 22.09
CA ASN A 136 8.07 -1.75 20.86
C ASN A 136 7.21 -2.27 19.68
N SER A 137 6.48 -3.37 19.85
CA SER A 137 5.51 -3.87 18.87
C SER A 137 4.25 -3.02 18.88
N HIS A 138 3.59 -2.96 17.72
CA HIS A 138 2.28 -2.33 17.59
C HIS A 138 1.17 -3.38 17.81
N PRO A 139 -0.09 -2.99 18.13
CA PRO A 139 -0.57 -1.62 18.36
C PRO A 139 0.11 -0.89 19.54
N GLN A 140 0.44 0.39 19.36
CA GLN A 140 0.89 1.26 20.45
C GLN A 140 -0.31 1.89 21.15
N SER A 141 -0.17 2.15 22.45
CA SER A 141 -1.25 2.64 23.30
C SER A 141 -0.98 4.02 23.88
N SER A 142 -2.04 4.78 24.16
CA SER A 142 -1.95 6.06 24.85
C SER A 142 -1.57 5.90 26.33
N GLY A 143 -1.88 4.76 26.94
CA GLY A 143 -1.56 4.46 28.34
C GLY A 143 -2.14 3.12 28.80
N PRO A 144 -2.14 2.86 30.13
CA PRO A 144 -2.51 1.57 30.70
C PRO A 144 -3.95 1.12 30.40
N LYS A 145 -4.88 2.06 30.21
CA LYS A 145 -6.32 1.81 29.96
C LYS A 145 -6.69 1.65 28.48
N HIS A 146 -5.69 1.64 27.60
CA HIS A 146 -5.87 1.49 26.16
C HIS A 146 -6.91 2.44 25.50
N GLU A 147 -6.99 3.69 25.99
CA GLU A 147 -7.96 4.69 25.50
C GLU A 147 -7.81 5.04 24.02
N PHE A 148 -6.59 4.94 23.48
CA PHE A 148 -6.33 5.03 22.05
C PHE A 148 -5.26 4.01 21.67
N LEU A 149 -5.51 3.27 20.60
CA LEU A 149 -4.62 2.29 20.02
C LEU A 149 -4.33 2.66 18.57
N VAL A 150 -3.06 2.57 18.18
CA VAL A 150 -2.59 2.92 16.83
C VAL A 150 -1.67 1.84 16.28
N VAL A 151 -1.91 1.44 15.04
CA VAL A 151 -0.92 0.74 14.21
C VAL A 151 -0.38 1.70 13.16
N HIS A 152 0.92 1.60 12.89
CA HIS A 152 1.66 2.57 12.08
C HIS A 152 2.68 1.88 11.17
N ASN A 153 2.63 2.24 9.89
CA ASN A 153 3.68 1.97 8.90
C ASN A 153 4.29 3.30 8.48
N GLY A 154 5.61 3.43 8.57
CA GLY A 154 6.31 4.67 8.20
C GLY A 154 7.23 5.17 9.31
N ILE A 155 7.58 6.45 9.23
CA ILE A 155 8.44 7.14 10.19
C ILE A 155 7.86 8.52 10.48
N ILE A 156 7.66 8.82 11.76
CA ILE A 156 7.32 10.17 12.21
C ILE A 156 8.59 10.95 12.48
N THR A 157 8.94 11.89 11.61
CA THR A 157 10.25 12.57 11.63
C THR A 157 10.38 13.56 12.80
N ASN A 158 9.27 14.16 13.23
CA ASN A 158 9.24 15.14 14.33
C ASN A 158 8.89 14.51 15.71
N TYR A 159 8.94 13.19 15.85
CA TYR A 159 8.50 12.49 17.07
C TYR A 159 9.23 12.96 18.35
N LYS A 160 10.51 13.34 18.27
CA LYS A 160 11.27 13.83 19.43
C LYS A 160 10.69 15.13 20.00
N ALA A 161 10.28 16.05 19.13
CA ALA A 161 9.66 17.32 19.53
C ALA A 161 8.27 17.09 20.15
N LEU A 162 7.48 16.20 19.56
CA LEU A 162 6.17 15.80 20.07
C LEU A 162 6.29 15.11 21.43
N LYS A 163 7.23 14.15 21.56
CA LYS A 163 7.52 13.44 22.81
C LYS A 163 7.88 14.41 23.93
N GLY A 164 8.79 15.36 23.68
CA GLY A 164 9.16 16.37 24.68
C GLY A 164 7.99 17.27 25.10
N THR A 165 7.08 17.58 24.18
CA THR A 165 5.86 18.35 24.49
C THR A 165 4.88 17.55 25.34
N LEU A 166 4.61 16.30 24.97
CA LEU A 166 3.69 15.42 25.71
C LEU A 166 4.22 15.07 27.10
N GLN A 167 5.53 14.89 27.25
CA GLN A 167 6.16 14.68 28.57
C GLN A 167 5.95 15.89 29.50
N ARG A 168 6.06 17.12 28.99
CA ARG A 168 5.74 18.33 29.77
C ARG A 168 4.27 18.42 30.16
N GLN A 169 3.38 17.79 29.40
CA GLN A 169 1.95 17.69 29.68
C GLN A 169 1.61 16.49 30.59
N GLY A 170 2.61 15.79 31.14
CA GLY A 170 2.42 14.71 32.12
C GLY A 170 2.32 13.30 31.53
N PHE A 171 2.49 13.12 30.22
CA PHE A 171 2.47 11.79 29.60
C PHE A 171 3.79 11.05 29.86
N THR A 172 3.68 9.83 30.38
CA THR A 172 4.80 8.89 30.45
C THR A 172 4.96 8.15 29.13
N PHE A 173 6.18 7.82 28.76
CA PHE A 173 6.48 7.02 27.57
C PHE A 173 7.10 5.72 28.00
N GLU A 174 6.48 4.64 27.54
CA GLU A 174 6.93 3.31 27.84
C GLU A 174 7.90 2.86 26.78
N SER A 175 7.68 3.06 25.48
CA SER A 175 8.47 2.54 24.36
C SER A 175 9.60 3.47 23.84
N GLU A 176 10.42 2.93 22.95
CA GLU A 176 11.44 3.67 22.18
C GLU A 176 10.98 4.03 20.77
N THR A 177 9.74 3.67 20.41
CA THR A 177 9.21 3.89 19.07
C THR A 177 8.81 5.34 18.85
N ASP A 178 8.95 5.80 17.62
CA ASP A 178 8.34 7.04 17.15
C ASP A 178 6.80 6.95 17.17
N THR A 179 6.24 5.77 16.93
CA THR A 179 4.79 5.51 16.93
C THR A 179 4.08 5.88 18.22
N GLU A 180 4.68 5.68 19.41
CA GLU A 180 3.99 5.89 20.69
C GLU A 180 3.54 7.34 20.93
N VAL A 181 4.18 8.32 20.27
CA VAL A 181 3.72 9.72 20.36
C VAL A 181 2.32 9.90 19.77
N ILE A 182 1.92 9.06 18.80
CA ILE A 182 0.66 9.19 18.07
C ILE A 182 -0.57 8.92 18.95
N PRO A 183 -0.72 7.76 19.62
CA PRO A 183 -1.87 7.53 20.49
C PRO A 183 -1.87 8.45 21.72
N LYS A 184 -0.71 8.86 22.24
CA LYS A 184 -0.61 9.84 23.34
C LYS A 184 -1.05 11.23 22.89
N LEU A 185 -0.70 11.63 21.66
CA LEU A 185 -1.17 12.86 21.06
C LEU A 185 -2.69 12.82 20.82
N ALA A 186 -3.22 11.69 20.34
CA ALA A 186 -4.67 11.50 20.18
C ALA A 186 -5.41 11.68 21.50
N LYS A 187 -4.91 11.08 22.59
CA LYS A 187 -5.46 11.28 23.92
C LYS A 187 -5.39 12.74 24.36
N PHE A 188 -4.24 13.40 24.21
CA PHE A 188 -4.08 14.81 24.58
C PHE A 188 -5.04 15.73 23.82
N VAL A 189 -5.22 15.50 22.52
CA VAL A 189 -6.17 16.25 21.68
C VAL A 189 -7.60 16.00 22.15
N TYR A 190 -7.97 14.74 22.36
CA TYR A 190 -9.31 14.38 22.86
C TYR A 190 -9.63 15.04 24.20
N ASP A 191 -8.72 14.95 25.18
CA ASP A 191 -8.90 15.55 26.50
C ASP A 191 -9.05 17.09 26.41
N LYS A 192 -8.32 17.73 25.50
CA LYS A 192 -8.44 19.18 25.24
C LYS A 192 -9.77 19.57 24.60
N LEU A 193 -10.23 18.81 23.62
CA LEU A 193 -11.50 19.07 22.93
C LEU A 193 -12.67 18.95 23.89
N LEU A 194 -12.64 17.96 24.79
CA LEU A 194 -13.63 17.82 25.86
C LEU A 194 -13.66 19.02 26.82
N GLN A 195 -12.48 19.59 27.14
CA GLN A 195 -12.40 20.75 28.03
C GLN A 195 -12.89 22.04 27.37
N SER A 196 -12.64 22.24 26.08
CA SER A 196 -13.10 23.44 25.36
C SER A 196 -14.61 23.52 25.21
N GLU A 197 -15.32 22.39 25.19
CA GLU A 197 -16.79 22.38 25.15
C GLU A 197 -17.46 22.53 26.53
N GLY A 198 -16.71 22.31 27.61
CA GLY A 198 -17.22 22.40 28.99
C GLY A 198 -17.13 23.80 29.62
N GLY A 199 -16.60 24.80 28.91
CA GLY A 199 -16.33 26.14 29.43
C GLY A 199 -17.06 27.26 28.69
N GLN A 200 -17.99 27.91 29.40
CA GLN A 200 -18.79 29.11 29.03
C GLN A 200 -20.01 28.88 28.12
N GLY A 201 -21.19 29.19 28.69
CA GLY A 201 -22.37 29.50 27.91
C GLY A 201 -22.08 30.67 26.96
N GLY A 202 -22.36 30.47 25.69
CA GLY A 202 -22.21 31.47 24.65
C GLY A 202 -22.70 30.90 23.33
N GLU A 203 -23.80 31.45 22.83
CA GLU A 203 -24.15 31.39 21.42
C GLU A 203 -22.92 31.86 20.61
N GLY A 204 -22.19 30.93 20.00
CA GLY A 204 -20.96 31.27 19.31
C GLY A 204 -20.27 30.05 18.71
N LEU A 205 -20.41 29.91 17.39
CA LEU A 205 -19.83 28.87 16.53
C LEU A 205 -20.56 27.53 16.51
N ALA A 206 -21.88 27.57 16.33
CA ALA A 206 -22.61 26.62 15.49
C ALA A 206 -22.20 26.73 13.99
N ASN A 207 -20.89 26.83 13.73
CA ASN A 207 -20.28 26.86 12.40
C ASN A 207 -19.29 25.69 12.20
N GLY A 208 -19.39 24.64 13.01
CA GLY A 208 -19.03 23.30 12.55
C GLY A 208 -20.27 22.73 11.86
N SER A 209 -20.32 22.81 10.53
CA SER A 209 -21.45 22.31 9.76
C SER A 209 -21.78 20.87 10.18
N ALA A 210 -23.03 20.62 10.52
CA ALA A 210 -23.65 19.30 10.62
C ALA A 210 -23.68 18.61 9.23
N ALA A 211 -22.51 18.44 8.61
CA ALA A 211 -22.33 17.96 7.25
C ALA A 211 -21.68 16.56 7.18
N ASN A 212 -21.31 15.97 8.33
CA ASN A 212 -20.51 14.74 8.38
C ASN A 212 -21.19 13.62 9.18
N GLY A 213 -22.41 13.21 8.85
CA GLY A 213 -22.95 11.90 9.28
C GLY A 213 -23.00 11.59 10.80
N ASP A 214 -22.93 12.59 11.68
CA ASP A 214 -22.80 12.40 13.13
C ASP A 214 -24.16 12.28 13.85
N THR A 215 -24.20 11.50 14.94
CA THR A 215 -25.39 11.45 15.82
C THR A 215 -25.47 12.68 16.73
N PRO A 216 -26.69 13.19 17.01
CA PRO A 216 -26.90 14.22 18.02
C PRO A 216 -26.46 13.70 19.40
N GLY A 217 -25.41 14.28 19.98
CA GLY A 217 -24.95 14.01 21.36
C GLY A 217 -23.48 13.64 21.52
N GLU A 218 -22.76 13.30 20.45
CA GLU A 218 -21.31 13.05 20.53
C GLU A 218 -20.56 14.38 20.70
N ARG A 219 -19.94 14.60 21.87
CA ARG A 219 -19.22 15.84 22.18
C ARG A 219 -18.03 16.07 21.25
N VAL A 220 -17.23 15.03 21.00
CA VAL A 220 -16.04 15.13 20.16
C VAL A 220 -16.08 14.04 19.11
N ALA A 221 -15.99 14.40 17.82
CA ALA A 221 -15.96 13.41 16.74
C ALA A 221 -14.60 12.73 16.63
N PHE A 222 -14.58 11.42 16.32
CA PHE A 222 -13.32 10.67 16.20
C PHE A 222 -12.42 11.21 15.06
N THR A 223 -13.01 11.59 13.94
CA THR A 223 -12.32 12.19 12.79
C THR A 223 -11.66 13.51 13.15
N GLN A 224 -12.28 14.33 13.99
CA GLN A 224 -11.72 15.59 14.46
C GLN A 224 -10.44 15.38 15.27
N VAL A 225 -10.43 14.38 16.16
CA VAL A 225 -9.23 14.00 16.93
C VAL A 225 -8.10 13.60 15.98
N VAL A 226 -8.39 12.73 15.01
CA VAL A 226 -7.37 12.22 14.08
C VAL A 226 -6.86 13.29 13.14
N MET A 227 -7.71 14.18 12.63
CA MET A 227 -7.29 15.29 11.78
C MET A 227 -6.38 16.28 12.54
N GLU A 228 -6.66 16.55 13.81
CA GLU A 228 -5.81 17.42 14.63
C GLU A 228 -4.48 16.74 15.03
N VAL A 229 -4.47 15.41 15.16
CA VAL A 229 -3.23 14.62 15.25
C VAL A 229 -2.43 14.76 13.95
N MET A 230 -3.04 14.49 12.80
CA MET A 230 -2.39 14.59 11.48
C MET A 230 -1.76 15.96 11.24
N ARG A 231 -2.42 17.04 11.68
CA ARG A 231 -1.89 18.41 11.58
C ARG A 231 -0.50 18.58 12.20
N GLN A 232 -0.18 17.78 13.22
CA GLN A 232 1.05 17.87 13.99
C GLN A 232 2.10 16.83 13.57
N LEU A 233 1.76 15.86 12.71
CA LEU A 233 2.67 14.81 12.28
C LEU A 233 3.49 15.21 11.05
N GLU A 234 4.80 15.04 11.15
CA GLU A 234 5.73 15.14 10.02
C GLU A 234 6.28 13.76 9.66
N GLY A 235 6.57 13.54 8.38
CA GLY A 235 7.06 12.27 7.85
C GLY A 235 6.04 11.54 6.98
N ALA A 236 6.33 10.27 6.71
CA ALA A 236 5.48 9.38 5.91
C ALA A 236 4.88 8.33 6.83
N TYR A 237 3.56 8.11 6.74
CA TYR A 237 2.82 7.21 7.61
C TYR A 237 1.57 6.64 6.93
N ALA A 238 1.17 5.45 7.34
CA ALA A 238 -0.20 4.94 7.26
C ALA A 238 -0.61 4.53 8.67
N LEU A 239 -1.78 4.98 9.11
CA LEU A 239 -2.24 4.87 10.49
C LEU A 239 -3.64 4.30 10.53
N LEU A 240 -3.89 3.38 11.46
CA LEU A 240 -5.25 3.02 11.89
C LEU A 240 -5.41 3.35 13.37
N PHE A 241 -6.51 4.02 13.71
CA PHE A 241 -6.88 4.40 15.07
C PHE A 241 -8.09 3.59 15.53
N LYS A 242 -7.98 3.03 16.74
CA LYS A 242 -9.06 2.38 17.48
C LYS A 242 -9.15 2.98 18.88
N SER A 243 -10.36 3.12 19.43
CA SER A 243 -10.56 3.66 20.78
C SER A 243 -11.85 3.11 21.41
N PRO A 244 -11.85 2.75 22.71
CA PRO A 244 -13.07 2.44 23.44
C PRO A 244 -13.99 3.66 23.64
N HIS A 245 -13.50 4.89 23.44
CA HIS A 245 -14.35 6.09 23.43
C HIS A 245 -15.23 6.17 22.18
N PHE A 246 -14.85 5.45 21.12
CA PHE A 246 -15.51 5.41 19.82
C PHE A 246 -15.78 3.94 19.43
N PRO A 247 -16.63 3.21 20.17
CA PRO A 247 -16.89 1.79 19.90
C PRO A 247 -17.47 1.59 18.50
N ASN A 248 -17.14 0.47 17.86
CA ASN A 248 -17.54 0.15 16.47
C ASN A 248 -17.09 1.17 15.42
N GLN A 249 -16.12 2.03 15.75
CA GLN A 249 -15.51 2.96 14.82
C GLN A 249 -14.03 2.67 14.58
N LEU A 250 -13.57 3.00 13.38
CA LEU A 250 -12.16 3.01 13.01
C LEU A 250 -11.88 4.22 12.13
N VAL A 251 -10.77 4.90 12.39
CA VAL A 251 -10.29 5.96 11.50
C VAL A 251 -8.94 5.55 10.93
N ALA A 252 -8.82 5.62 9.61
CA ALA A 252 -7.61 5.33 8.88
C ALA A 252 -7.14 6.59 8.14
N CYS A 253 -5.83 6.82 8.08
CA CYS A 253 -5.28 7.90 7.27
C CYS A 253 -3.88 7.55 6.76
N LYS A 254 -3.44 8.18 5.68
CA LYS A 254 -2.10 7.97 5.15
C LYS A 254 -1.47 9.23 4.53
N ARG A 255 -0.15 9.24 4.49
CA ARG A 255 0.71 10.13 3.72
C ARG A 255 2.01 9.40 3.40
N GLY A 256 2.28 9.08 2.13
CA GLY A 256 3.53 8.43 1.70
C GLY A 256 3.69 6.95 2.03
N SER A 257 2.76 6.31 2.76
CA SER A 257 2.71 4.85 2.93
C SER A 257 1.44 4.28 2.29
N PRO A 258 1.45 3.07 1.73
CA PRO A 258 0.26 2.47 1.12
C PRO A 258 -0.78 2.05 2.16
N LEU A 259 -2.05 2.16 1.75
CA LEU A 259 -3.20 1.68 2.50
C LEU A 259 -4.38 1.49 1.53
N LEU A 260 -5.14 0.41 1.68
CA LEU A 260 -6.33 0.13 0.89
C LEU A 260 -7.44 -0.46 1.76
N LEU A 261 -8.68 -0.25 1.32
CA LEU A 261 -9.89 -0.76 1.92
C LEU A 261 -10.51 -1.83 0.99
N GLY A 262 -10.58 -3.07 1.44
CA GLY A 262 -11.40 -4.12 0.85
C GLY A 262 -12.80 -4.13 1.43
N VAL A 263 -13.79 -4.40 0.58
CA VAL A 263 -15.19 -4.52 0.99
C VAL A 263 -15.78 -5.84 0.52
N LYS A 264 -16.43 -6.57 1.45
CA LYS A 264 -17.16 -7.80 1.17
C LYS A 264 -18.59 -7.65 1.69
N ILE A 265 -19.54 -7.85 0.78
CA ILE A 265 -20.98 -7.82 1.08
C ILE A 265 -21.47 -9.27 1.00
N PRO A 266 -22.06 -9.85 2.07
CA PRO A 266 -22.61 -11.20 2.04
C PRO A 266 -23.70 -11.34 0.97
N SER A 267 -23.65 -12.44 0.22
CA SER A 267 -24.43 -12.67 -1.01
C SER A 267 -25.93 -12.92 -0.81
N ASP A 268 -26.43 -13.00 0.43
CA ASP A 268 -27.80 -13.45 0.74
C ASP A 268 -28.86 -12.33 0.74
N GLY A 269 -28.47 -11.09 0.45
CA GLY A 269 -29.41 -10.00 0.15
C GLY A 269 -29.37 -9.68 -1.34
N ARG A 270 -30.53 -9.47 -1.97
CA ARG A 270 -30.64 -8.77 -3.27
C ARG A 270 -30.11 -7.33 -3.11
N VAL A 271 -28.80 -7.16 -3.08
CA VAL A 271 -28.16 -5.85 -3.08
C VAL A 271 -27.85 -5.51 -4.53
N LYS A 272 -28.53 -4.49 -5.05
CA LYS A 272 -28.28 -3.96 -6.39
C LYS A 272 -26.81 -3.55 -6.47
N SER A 273 -26.18 -3.83 -7.60
CA SER A 273 -24.81 -3.47 -7.93
C SER A 273 -24.62 -1.96 -8.02
N ALA A 274 -24.56 -1.27 -6.89
CA ALA A 274 -24.07 0.10 -6.79
C ALA A 274 -23.68 0.34 -5.33
N PHE A 275 -22.43 0.75 -5.11
CA PHE A 275 -21.98 1.24 -3.82
C PHE A 275 -22.66 2.58 -3.54
N ASP A 276 -23.48 2.65 -2.50
CA ASP A 276 -23.58 3.87 -1.70
C ASP A 276 -22.34 3.92 -0.79
N ILE A 277 -21.21 4.39 -1.33
CA ILE A 277 -20.42 5.31 -0.52
C ILE A 277 -21.38 6.48 -0.30
N VAL A 278 -21.68 6.83 0.94
CA VAL A 278 -22.54 7.97 1.27
C VAL A 278 -22.08 9.17 0.45
N GLY A 279 -22.85 9.44 -0.61
CA GLY A 279 -22.36 10.08 -1.82
C GLY A 279 -23.23 9.82 -3.07
N ALA A 280 -24.55 9.76 -2.86
CA ALA A 280 -25.62 10.11 -3.78
C ALA A 280 -25.66 9.48 -5.20
N GLU A 281 -26.69 8.67 -5.45
CA GLU A 281 -27.39 8.73 -6.74
C GLU A 281 -27.87 10.17 -7.02
N GLU A 282 -27.99 10.48 -8.31
CA GLU A 282 -28.29 11.79 -8.89
C GLU A 282 -29.32 12.64 -8.10
N GLY A 283 -28.87 13.81 -7.64
CA GLY A 283 -29.76 14.89 -7.22
C GLY A 283 -30.02 14.99 -5.71
N GLY A 284 -29.16 15.75 -5.03
CA GLY A 284 -29.53 16.45 -3.81
C GLY A 284 -29.18 15.77 -2.49
N LEU A 285 -28.44 16.52 -1.66
CA LEU A 285 -28.46 16.51 -0.20
C LEU A 285 -28.40 15.12 0.49
N VAL A 286 -27.21 14.71 0.94
CA VAL A 286 -27.06 13.47 1.71
C VAL A 286 -27.40 13.71 3.19
N ARG A 287 -28.63 13.36 3.59
CA ARG A 287 -28.96 13.01 4.98
C ARG A 287 -28.30 11.67 5.31
N GLY A 288 -27.74 11.54 6.51
CA GLY A 288 -27.15 10.30 7.02
C GLY A 288 -28.04 9.09 6.76
N GLY A 289 -27.61 8.21 5.87
CA GLY A 289 -28.20 6.91 5.64
C GLY A 289 -27.42 5.87 6.44
N ALA A 290 -28.11 5.14 7.33
CA ALA A 290 -27.57 3.95 7.97
C ALA A 290 -27.03 3.00 6.89
N ALA A 291 -25.92 2.30 7.17
CA ALA A 291 -25.41 1.25 6.30
C ALA A 291 -26.56 0.29 5.95
N THR A 292 -26.89 0.16 4.67
CA THR A 292 -27.95 -0.72 4.19
C THR A 292 -27.45 -2.18 4.19
N GLY A 293 -27.33 -2.74 5.39
CA GLY A 293 -27.17 -4.16 5.64
C GLY A 293 -25.75 -4.67 5.90
N PRO A 294 -25.66 -6.00 6.18
CA PRO A 294 -24.45 -6.65 6.66
C PRO A 294 -23.25 -6.51 5.73
N ARG A 295 -22.05 -6.33 6.30
CA ARG A 295 -20.81 -6.22 5.54
C ARG A 295 -19.58 -6.53 6.38
N GLU A 296 -18.53 -6.93 5.67
CA GLU A 296 -17.19 -7.12 6.22
C GLU A 296 -16.24 -6.16 5.50
N LEU A 297 -15.41 -5.46 6.26
CA LEU A 297 -14.46 -4.45 5.78
C LEU A 297 -13.04 -4.85 6.20
N PHE A 298 -12.08 -4.63 5.30
CA PHE A 298 -10.70 -5.03 5.49
C PHE A 298 -9.80 -3.86 5.16
N LEU A 299 -8.98 -3.38 6.10
CA LEU A 299 -7.96 -2.39 5.81
C LEU A 299 -6.60 -3.07 5.82
N ALA A 300 -5.80 -2.84 4.78
CA ALA A 300 -4.47 -3.43 4.69
C ALA A 300 -3.48 -2.49 4.03
N SER A 301 -2.20 -2.63 4.39
CA SER A 301 -1.11 -1.95 3.67
C SER A 301 -0.72 -2.66 2.37
N ASP A 302 -1.26 -3.84 2.08
CA ASP A 302 -0.97 -4.61 0.88
C ASP A 302 -2.19 -5.46 0.47
N ALA A 303 -2.42 -5.60 -0.84
CA ALA A 303 -3.57 -6.31 -1.38
C ALA A 303 -3.56 -7.81 -1.10
N SER A 304 -2.39 -8.42 -0.86
CA SER A 304 -2.23 -9.85 -0.55
C SER A 304 -2.99 -10.30 0.70
N ALA A 305 -3.22 -9.39 1.66
CA ALA A 305 -4.01 -9.67 2.86
C ALA A 305 -5.52 -9.55 2.65
N VAL A 306 -5.97 -8.98 1.53
CA VAL A 306 -7.38 -8.69 1.25
C VAL A 306 -7.96 -9.60 0.19
N VAL A 307 -7.14 -10.03 -0.78
CA VAL A 307 -7.58 -10.79 -1.97
C VAL A 307 -8.27 -12.12 -1.64
N GLU A 308 -7.93 -12.75 -0.51
CA GLU A 308 -8.61 -13.98 -0.05
C GLU A 308 -10.05 -13.74 0.45
N HIS A 309 -10.38 -12.49 0.79
CA HIS A 309 -11.70 -12.09 1.27
C HIS A 309 -12.52 -11.39 0.20
N THR A 310 -11.90 -10.51 -0.58
CA THR A 310 -12.57 -9.73 -1.63
C THR A 310 -11.59 -9.18 -2.66
N LYS A 311 -12.06 -9.09 -3.91
CA LYS A 311 -11.34 -8.39 -4.99
C LYS A 311 -11.79 -6.93 -5.14
N LYS A 312 -12.84 -6.51 -4.43
CA LYS A 312 -13.37 -5.15 -4.49
C LYS A 312 -12.64 -4.29 -3.46
N VAL A 313 -11.82 -3.36 -3.96
CA VAL A 313 -10.95 -2.54 -3.13
C VAL A 313 -11.01 -1.07 -3.50
N MET A 314 -10.70 -0.21 -2.53
CA MET A 314 -10.44 1.21 -2.70
C MET A 314 -9.04 1.51 -2.23
N VAL A 315 -8.18 1.99 -3.12
CA VAL A 315 -6.87 2.52 -2.73
C VAL A 315 -7.10 3.88 -2.07
N ILE A 316 -6.53 4.07 -0.89
CA ILE A 316 -6.57 5.35 -0.17
C ILE A 316 -5.41 6.19 -0.70
N GLU A 317 -5.61 7.49 -0.88
CA GLU A 317 -4.59 8.43 -1.37
C GLU A 317 -3.98 9.26 -0.22
N ASP A 318 -2.94 10.04 -0.55
CA ASP A 318 -2.25 10.86 0.44
C ASP A 318 -3.13 11.99 0.98
N ASN A 319 -3.05 12.18 2.30
CA ASN A 319 -3.86 13.12 3.08
C ASN A 319 -5.35 12.81 3.07
N GLU A 320 -5.73 11.57 2.77
CA GLU A 320 -7.10 11.13 2.95
C GLU A 320 -7.32 10.52 4.33
N VAL A 321 -8.54 10.70 4.83
CA VAL A 321 -9.04 10.15 6.07
C VAL A 321 -10.26 9.31 5.75
N VAL A 322 -10.18 8.02 6.03
CA VAL A 322 -11.31 7.09 5.98
C VAL A 322 -11.86 6.94 7.39
N HIS A 323 -13.13 7.23 7.56
CA HIS A 323 -13.86 6.98 8.80
C HIS A 323 -14.86 5.86 8.55
N ILE A 324 -14.76 4.81 9.36
CA ILE A 324 -15.73 3.73 9.38
C ILE A 324 -16.49 3.83 10.70
N ARG A 325 -17.82 3.98 10.60
CA ARG A 325 -18.74 4.04 11.74
C ARG A 325 -19.94 3.17 11.44
N ASP A 326 -20.17 2.13 12.24
CA ASP A 326 -21.34 1.26 12.10
C ASP A 326 -21.54 0.79 10.64
N GLY A 327 -20.45 0.32 10.01
CA GLY A 327 -20.44 -0.16 8.61
C GLY A 327 -20.55 0.92 7.54
N VAL A 328 -20.79 2.18 7.90
CA VAL A 328 -20.75 3.32 6.97
C VAL A 328 -19.30 3.74 6.78
N VAL A 329 -18.88 3.88 5.52
CA VAL A 329 -17.55 4.36 5.15
C VAL A 329 -17.68 5.79 4.63
N SER A 330 -17.03 6.73 5.30
CA SER A 330 -16.92 8.12 4.89
C SER A 330 -15.46 8.46 4.56
N LEU A 331 -15.26 9.20 3.48
CA LEU A 331 -13.94 9.56 2.98
C LEU A 331 -13.80 11.08 2.98
N PHE A 332 -12.67 11.57 3.48
CA PHE A 332 -12.37 12.99 3.54
C PHE A 332 -10.98 13.26 2.96
N SER A 333 -10.86 14.29 2.13
CA SER A 333 -9.57 14.91 1.82
C SER A 333 -9.22 15.86 2.96
N TYR A 334 -8.01 15.78 3.51
CA TYR A 334 -7.51 16.67 4.53
C TYR A 334 -6.41 17.58 3.98
N GLU A 335 -6.66 18.88 4.00
CA GLU A 335 -5.71 19.90 3.55
C GLU A 335 -5.49 20.93 4.66
N PRO A 336 -4.45 20.76 5.49
CA PRO A 336 -4.26 21.62 6.67
C PRO A 336 -4.05 23.10 6.32
N ASP A 337 -3.54 23.39 5.12
CA ASP A 337 -3.34 24.77 4.65
C ASP A 337 -4.64 25.49 4.27
N LYS A 338 -5.75 24.77 4.02
CA LYS A 338 -7.05 25.39 3.79
C LYS A 338 -7.55 26.14 5.03
N ALA A 339 -7.29 25.62 6.22
CA ALA A 339 -7.64 26.28 7.47
C ALA A 339 -6.98 27.67 7.60
N LYS A 340 -5.71 27.80 7.17
CA LYS A 340 -4.99 29.08 7.15
C LYS A 340 -5.63 30.10 6.18
N ARG A 341 -6.42 29.64 5.22
CA ARG A 341 -7.14 30.44 4.22
C ARG A 341 -8.62 30.64 4.58
N GLY A 342 -9.06 30.25 5.78
CA GLY A 342 -10.45 30.37 6.22
C GLY A 342 -11.42 29.36 5.60
N LEU A 343 -10.91 28.32 4.93
CA LEU A 343 -11.70 27.24 4.35
C LEU A 343 -11.73 26.02 5.30
N PRO A 344 -12.77 25.17 5.24
CA PRO A 344 -12.80 23.95 6.04
C PRO A 344 -11.58 23.09 5.71
N PRO A 345 -10.89 22.54 6.74
CA PRO A 345 -9.66 21.76 6.55
C PRO A 345 -9.91 20.40 5.90
N SER A 346 -11.17 19.96 5.86
CA SER A 346 -11.58 18.68 5.29
C SER A 346 -12.70 18.86 4.27
N THR A 347 -12.67 18.08 3.20
CA THR A 347 -13.74 18.02 2.19
C THR A 347 -14.14 16.57 1.97
N ALA A 348 -15.44 16.25 2.01
CA ALA A 348 -15.93 14.92 1.72
C ALA A 348 -15.59 14.52 0.27
N LEU A 349 -15.18 13.27 0.07
CA LEU A 349 -14.77 12.72 -1.21
C LEU A 349 -15.62 11.51 -1.60
N GLN A 350 -15.63 11.23 -2.90
CA GLN A 350 -16.21 10.02 -3.46
C GLN A 350 -15.15 9.27 -4.27
N ARG A 351 -15.10 7.94 -4.15
CA ARG A 351 -14.17 7.12 -4.90
C ARG A 351 -14.80 5.80 -5.33
N ALA A 352 -14.61 5.40 -6.58
CA ALA A 352 -15.09 4.10 -7.05
C ALA A 352 -14.22 2.96 -6.51
N LEU A 353 -14.83 1.79 -6.29
CA LEU A 353 -14.08 0.58 -6.03
C LEU A 353 -13.45 0.07 -7.33
N SER A 354 -12.17 -0.28 -7.26
CA SER A 354 -11.49 -1.05 -8.29
C SER A 354 -11.65 -2.55 -8.02
N THR A 355 -11.46 -3.34 -9.07
CA THR A 355 -11.39 -4.80 -8.96
C THR A 355 -9.95 -5.21 -9.11
N LEU A 356 -9.40 -5.93 -8.13
CA LEU A 356 -8.07 -6.50 -8.21
C LEU A 356 -8.01 -7.57 -9.30
N GLU A 357 -7.03 -7.47 -10.19
CA GLU A 357 -6.70 -8.51 -11.19
C GLU A 357 -5.88 -9.67 -10.58
N MET A 358 -5.41 -9.50 -9.35
CA MET A 358 -4.61 -10.49 -8.63
C MET A 358 -5.46 -11.69 -8.20
N GLU A 359 -4.88 -12.88 -8.34
CA GLU A 359 -5.48 -14.14 -7.93
C GLU A 359 -4.83 -14.69 -6.66
N VAL A 360 -5.57 -15.47 -5.87
CA VAL A 360 -5.09 -16.02 -4.60
C VAL A 360 -3.93 -17.00 -4.83
N GLU A 361 -3.95 -17.75 -5.93
CA GLU A 361 -2.90 -18.71 -6.29
C GLU A 361 -1.53 -18.03 -6.49
N GLN A 362 -1.53 -16.77 -6.95
CA GLN A 362 -0.30 -16.00 -7.17
C GLN A 362 0.43 -15.70 -5.86
N ILE A 363 -0.30 -15.56 -4.75
CA ILE A 363 0.25 -15.30 -3.41
C ILE A 363 0.43 -16.57 -2.55
N MET A 364 0.17 -17.75 -3.13
CA MET A 364 0.34 -19.05 -2.46
C MET A 364 1.61 -19.73 -2.94
N LYS A 365 2.23 -20.57 -2.09
CA LYS A 365 3.42 -21.35 -2.50
C LYS A 365 3.11 -22.47 -3.49
N GLY A 366 1.85 -22.94 -3.56
CA GLY A 366 1.49 -24.09 -4.38
C GLY A 366 2.26 -25.35 -3.95
N SER A 367 2.84 -26.05 -4.92
CA SER A 367 3.64 -27.26 -4.71
C SER A 367 5.09 -26.99 -4.28
N TYR A 368 5.49 -25.74 -4.06
CA TYR A 368 6.87 -25.37 -3.72
C TYR A 368 7.05 -25.17 -2.21
N ASP A 369 8.26 -25.44 -1.71
CA ASP A 369 8.58 -25.27 -0.28
C ASP A 369 8.78 -23.79 0.10
N HIS A 370 9.26 -23.00 -0.86
CA HIS A 370 9.63 -21.60 -0.69
C HIS A 370 9.07 -20.71 -1.81
N PHE A 371 8.64 -19.48 -1.47
CA PHE A 371 8.23 -18.48 -2.47
C PHE A 371 9.35 -18.18 -3.45
N MET A 372 10.59 -18.06 -2.97
CA MET A 372 11.75 -17.85 -3.83
C MET A 372 11.93 -18.96 -4.87
N GLN A 373 11.68 -20.22 -4.49
CA GLN A 373 11.73 -21.34 -5.42
C GLN A 373 10.60 -21.24 -6.45
N LYS A 374 9.37 -21.01 -6.01
CA LYS A 374 8.22 -20.76 -6.88
C LYS A 374 8.54 -19.66 -7.91
N GLU A 375 8.96 -18.49 -7.45
CA GLU A 375 9.25 -17.33 -8.29
C GLU A 375 10.39 -17.57 -9.30
N ILE A 376 11.40 -18.38 -8.93
CA ILE A 376 12.46 -18.80 -9.87
C ILE A 376 11.88 -19.71 -10.96
N HIS A 377 11.04 -20.69 -10.58
CA HIS A 377 10.47 -21.64 -11.54
C HIS A 377 9.36 -21.03 -12.42
N GLU A 378 8.67 -19.99 -11.95
CA GLU A 378 7.62 -19.26 -12.70
C GLU A 378 8.17 -18.15 -13.62
N GLN A 379 9.50 -18.03 -13.76
CA GLN A 379 10.11 -17.06 -14.67
C GLN A 379 9.66 -17.19 -16.14
N PRO A 380 9.46 -18.40 -16.72
CA PRO A 380 8.97 -18.55 -18.09
C PRO A 380 7.56 -17.95 -18.29
N GLU A 381 6.65 -18.19 -17.35
CA GLU A 381 5.29 -17.65 -17.36
C GLU A 381 5.30 -16.13 -17.12
N SER A 382 6.16 -15.66 -16.21
CA SER A 382 6.34 -14.24 -15.90
C SER A 382 6.86 -13.47 -17.12
N LEU A 383 7.81 -14.04 -17.86
CA LEU A 383 8.32 -13.48 -19.11
C LEU A 383 7.22 -13.45 -20.19
N THR A 384 6.45 -14.53 -20.33
CA THR A 384 5.34 -14.60 -21.28
C THR A 384 4.28 -13.53 -20.97
N THR A 385 3.94 -13.36 -19.69
CA THR A 385 2.99 -12.34 -19.22
C THR A 385 3.53 -10.94 -19.48
N THR A 386 4.83 -10.72 -19.26
CA THR A 386 5.52 -9.46 -19.54
C THR A 386 5.51 -9.11 -21.03
N LEU A 387 5.59 -10.09 -21.93
CA LEU A 387 5.59 -9.85 -23.37
C LEU A 387 4.17 -9.79 -23.97
N ARG A 388 3.16 -10.29 -23.24
CA ARG A 388 1.76 -10.38 -23.68
C ARG A 388 1.22 -9.00 -24.06
N GLY A 389 0.68 -8.90 -25.27
CA GLY A 389 0.12 -7.65 -25.81
C GLY A 389 1.17 -6.58 -26.16
N ARG A 390 2.46 -6.85 -25.99
CA ARG A 390 3.57 -5.92 -26.29
C ARG A 390 4.37 -6.32 -27.52
N LEU A 391 4.41 -7.60 -27.86
CA LEU A 391 5.01 -8.10 -29.10
C LEU A 391 3.96 -8.25 -30.22
N ILE A 392 4.13 -7.48 -31.29
CA ILE A 392 3.34 -7.59 -32.51
C ILE A 392 4.03 -8.61 -33.41
N HIS A 393 3.37 -9.74 -33.64
CA HIS A 393 3.84 -10.75 -34.56
C HIS A 393 3.20 -10.45 -35.93
N GLY A 394 4.03 -10.24 -36.97
CA GLY A 394 3.53 -10.26 -38.34
C GLY A 394 2.90 -11.63 -38.65
N LYS A 395 1.96 -11.70 -39.61
CA LYS A 395 1.37 -12.97 -40.05
C LYS A 395 2.46 -14.00 -40.29
N ALA A 396 2.52 -15.04 -39.46
CA ALA A 396 3.24 -16.26 -39.79
C ALA A 396 2.34 -17.04 -40.76
N ASP A 397 2.90 -17.40 -41.92
CA ASP A 397 2.25 -18.33 -42.85
C ASP A 397 1.79 -19.58 -42.11
N SER A 398 0.59 -20.03 -42.48
CA SER A 398 -0.11 -21.16 -41.90
C SER A 398 0.75 -22.43 -41.85
N LEU A 399 1.31 -22.73 -40.69
CA LEU A 399 1.71 -24.09 -40.30
C LEU A 399 1.17 -24.36 -38.89
N SER A 400 0.45 -25.47 -38.78
CA SER A 400 -0.31 -25.91 -37.60
C SER A 400 0.53 -26.05 -36.32
N PRO A 401 -0.07 -25.89 -35.13
CA PRO A 401 0.66 -25.98 -33.89
C PRO A 401 0.87 -27.45 -33.51
N THR A 402 2.13 -27.90 -33.48
CA THR A 402 2.52 -29.00 -32.58
C THR A 402 3.58 -28.48 -31.62
N ALA A 403 3.36 -28.78 -30.35
CA ALA A 403 4.17 -28.33 -29.22
C ALA A 403 5.55 -29.00 -29.27
N SER A 404 6.53 -28.38 -29.94
CA SER A 404 7.95 -28.67 -29.70
C SER A 404 8.94 -27.55 -30.08
N ASN A 405 8.52 -26.47 -30.75
CA ASN A 405 9.47 -25.50 -31.32
C ASN A 405 9.51 -24.13 -30.62
N ALA A 406 9.31 -24.07 -29.30
CA ALA A 406 9.50 -22.82 -28.54
C ALA A 406 10.98 -22.38 -28.42
N CYS A 407 11.94 -23.28 -28.69
CA CYS A 407 13.39 -22.99 -28.54
C CYS A 407 14.05 -22.45 -29.82
N ALA A 408 13.43 -22.58 -31.00
CA ALA A 408 14.11 -22.36 -32.28
C ALA A 408 13.88 -20.98 -32.94
N VAL A 409 13.05 -20.11 -32.37
CA VAL A 409 12.64 -18.84 -33.04
C VAL A 409 13.38 -17.60 -32.49
N ALA A 410 14.18 -17.74 -31.43
CA ALA A 410 14.97 -16.65 -30.85
C ALA A 410 16.18 -16.21 -31.71
N SER A 411 16.51 -16.94 -32.77
CA SER A 411 17.70 -16.71 -33.61
C SER A 411 17.46 -15.83 -34.85
N SER A 412 16.26 -15.28 -35.07
CA SER A 412 15.93 -14.51 -36.29
C SER A 412 15.32 -13.12 -36.07
N LEU A 413 15.49 -12.53 -34.88
CA LEU A 413 15.08 -11.15 -34.61
C LEU A 413 16.18 -10.17 -35.05
N GLN A 414 15.80 -9.11 -35.78
CA GLN A 414 16.72 -7.99 -36.00
C GLN A 414 17.04 -7.31 -34.66
N PRO A 415 18.29 -6.86 -34.43
CA PRO A 415 18.78 -6.41 -33.12
C PRO A 415 17.96 -5.28 -32.47
N SER A 416 17.31 -4.43 -33.27
CA SER A 416 16.58 -3.25 -32.80
C SER A 416 15.26 -3.56 -32.08
N ALA A 417 14.57 -4.64 -32.42
CA ALA A 417 13.32 -5.04 -31.77
C ALA A 417 13.57 -5.84 -30.47
N ALA A 418 14.68 -6.58 -30.41
CA ALA A 418 15.05 -7.40 -29.26
C ALA A 418 15.35 -6.57 -28.01
N ALA A 419 15.85 -5.34 -28.15
CA ALA A 419 16.18 -4.51 -26.99
C ALA A 419 15.07 -3.66 -26.43
N ALA A 420 14.14 -3.20 -27.26
CA ALA A 420 12.93 -2.58 -26.74
C ALA A 420 12.15 -3.62 -25.91
N ALA A 421 12.15 -4.89 -26.35
CA ALA A 421 11.59 -6.01 -25.61
C ALA A 421 12.42 -6.38 -24.37
N ALA A 422 13.76 -6.40 -24.45
CA ALA A 422 14.63 -6.72 -23.30
C ALA A 422 14.63 -5.62 -22.21
N ALA A 423 14.58 -4.34 -22.60
CA ALA A 423 14.47 -3.22 -21.66
C ALA A 423 13.08 -3.17 -21.00
N ALA A 424 12.00 -3.45 -21.76
CA ALA A 424 10.66 -3.60 -21.21
C ALA A 424 10.53 -4.86 -20.33
N ALA A 425 11.22 -5.95 -20.68
CA ALA A 425 11.24 -7.18 -19.89
C ALA A 425 12.05 -7.03 -18.61
N ALA A 426 13.18 -6.32 -18.63
CA ALA A 426 13.97 -6.00 -17.43
C ALA A 426 13.28 -4.96 -16.52
N ALA A 427 12.46 -4.07 -17.08
CA ALA A 427 11.63 -3.15 -16.30
C ALA A 427 10.42 -3.82 -15.66
N ALA A 428 9.85 -4.86 -16.29
CA ALA A 428 8.68 -5.57 -15.79
C ALA A 428 9.02 -6.83 -14.96
N ALA A 429 10.20 -7.43 -15.14
CA ALA A 429 10.70 -8.53 -14.33
C ALA A 429 11.77 -8.01 -13.36
N GLY A 430 11.34 -7.64 -12.14
CA GLY A 430 12.25 -7.48 -11.01
C GLY A 430 12.89 -8.82 -10.66
N ILE A 431 13.97 -9.19 -11.35
CA ILE A 431 14.66 -10.47 -11.15
C ILE A 431 15.47 -10.39 -9.85
N ALA A 432 14.96 -10.98 -8.77
CA ALA A 432 15.75 -11.34 -7.60
C ALA A 432 16.86 -12.33 -8.02
N SER A 433 18.12 -11.89 -8.05
CA SER A 433 19.26 -12.83 -8.10
C SER A 433 19.69 -13.18 -6.69
N ALA A 434 19.61 -14.46 -6.38
CA ALA A 434 20.18 -15.08 -5.20
C ALA A 434 21.71 -14.92 -5.23
N SER A 435 22.28 -14.33 -4.18
CA SER A 435 23.73 -14.35 -3.96
C SER A 435 24.19 -15.79 -3.76
N THR A 436 24.94 -16.34 -4.71
CA THR A 436 25.77 -17.53 -4.46
C THR A 436 27.18 -17.03 -4.14
N THR A 437 27.54 -17.05 -2.86
CA THR A 437 28.94 -16.93 -2.42
C THR A 437 29.70 -18.18 -2.88
N ALA A 438 30.42 -18.06 -3.99
CA ALA A 438 31.47 -19.00 -4.35
C ALA A 438 32.82 -18.41 -3.94
N SER A 439 33.39 -18.98 -2.89
CA SER A 439 34.77 -18.78 -2.42
C SER A 439 35.76 -19.06 -3.54
N ILE A 440 36.49 -18.03 -3.99
CA ILE A 440 37.63 -18.18 -4.89
C ILE A 440 38.89 -18.34 -4.05
N ALA A 441 39.49 -19.52 -4.16
CA ALA A 441 40.81 -19.84 -3.64
C ALA A 441 41.91 -19.06 -4.38
N VAL A 442 42.86 -18.55 -3.62
CA VAL A 442 44.11 -17.93 -4.10
C VAL A 442 45.08 -19.02 -4.54
N PRO A 443 45.71 -18.85 -5.72
CA PRO A 443 47.17 -18.94 -5.81
C PRO A 443 47.71 -17.70 -6.55
N GLY A 444 48.80 -17.05 -6.15
CA GLY A 444 50.12 -17.62 -5.94
C GLY A 444 51.06 -16.99 -6.98
N SER A 445 51.79 -15.97 -6.53
CA SER A 445 53.02 -15.35 -7.08
C SER A 445 53.61 -15.85 -8.42
N GLY A 446 53.86 -14.91 -9.34
CA GLY A 446 54.77 -15.09 -10.47
C GLY A 446 55.14 -13.74 -11.10
N SER A 447 56.43 -13.44 -11.15
CA SER A 447 57.07 -12.15 -11.40
C SER A 447 57.35 -11.82 -12.87
N ALA A 448 57.53 -10.50 -13.10
CA ALA A 448 58.45 -9.86 -14.06
C ALA A 448 58.03 -9.67 -15.54
N GLY A 449 58.32 -8.48 -16.07
CA GLY A 449 58.63 -8.29 -17.50
C GLY A 449 58.03 -7.08 -18.22
N SER A 450 58.63 -5.91 -18.02
CA SER A 450 58.96 -4.87 -19.05
C SER A 450 57.98 -4.51 -20.19
N SER A 451 57.64 -3.22 -20.24
CA SER A 451 57.27 -2.46 -21.45
C SER A 451 58.38 -2.49 -22.53
N PRO A 452 58.10 -2.17 -23.81
CA PRO A 452 58.19 -0.76 -24.21
C PRO A 452 57.24 -0.28 -25.35
N SER A 453 56.97 1.03 -25.30
CA SER A 453 56.87 2.06 -26.37
C SER A 453 56.26 1.79 -27.75
N SER A 454 55.25 2.61 -28.06
CA SER A 454 55.04 3.44 -29.27
C SER A 454 55.81 3.15 -30.57
N SER A 455 55.05 3.02 -31.67
CA SER A 455 55.40 3.61 -32.98
C SER A 455 54.17 3.80 -33.86
N ALA A 456 54.04 5.00 -34.41
CA ALA A 456 53.09 5.36 -35.46
C ALA A 456 53.54 4.83 -36.83
N ALA A 457 52.56 4.59 -37.72
CA ALA A 457 52.52 5.00 -39.14
C ALA A 457 51.94 3.93 -40.10
N ALA A 458 51.29 4.49 -41.14
CA ALA A 458 51.04 3.97 -42.49
C ALA A 458 49.71 3.22 -42.77
N ALA A 459 48.76 4.05 -43.24
CA ALA A 459 47.96 3.90 -44.46
C ALA A 459 47.99 2.57 -45.24
N GLY A 460 46.79 2.03 -45.48
CA GLY A 460 46.50 1.06 -46.52
C GLY A 460 44.99 1.05 -46.77
N GLY A 461 44.55 1.71 -47.84
CA GLY A 461 43.14 1.75 -48.24
C GLY A 461 42.68 0.44 -48.87
N VAL A 462 41.41 0.08 -48.64
CA VAL A 462 40.66 -0.78 -49.56
C VAL A 462 39.23 -0.23 -49.67
N SER A 463 38.85 -0.07 -50.94
CA SER A 463 37.64 0.47 -51.53
C SER A 463 36.38 -0.38 -51.34
N GLY A 464 35.21 0.28 -51.33
CA GLY A 464 34.00 -0.26 -51.97
C GLY A 464 32.75 -0.39 -51.08
N LEU A 465 31.99 0.69 -50.92
CA LEU A 465 30.55 0.65 -50.61
C LEU A 465 29.82 1.59 -51.57
N PRO A 466 28.73 1.16 -52.24
CA PRO A 466 28.05 1.97 -53.25
C PRO A 466 27.21 3.09 -52.59
N PRO A 467 26.97 4.21 -53.30
CA PRO A 467 26.23 5.34 -52.76
C PRO A 467 24.73 5.05 -52.68
N LEU A 468 24.09 5.54 -51.62
CA LEU A 468 22.64 5.58 -51.44
C LEU A 468 22.00 6.43 -52.54
N SER A 469 21.04 5.86 -53.27
CA SER A 469 20.24 6.57 -54.28
C SER A 469 19.19 7.49 -53.62
N PRO A 470 18.77 8.59 -54.28
CA PRO A 470 17.80 9.52 -53.73
C PRO A 470 16.37 8.97 -53.84
N LEU A 471 15.56 9.22 -52.80
CA LEU A 471 14.12 9.00 -52.76
C LEU A 471 13.42 9.57 -54.01
N SER A 472 12.98 8.69 -54.91
CA SER A 472 12.10 9.03 -56.01
C SER A 472 10.64 9.11 -55.53
N LYS A 473 9.98 10.20 -55.93
CA LYS A 473 8.55 10.53 -55.73
C LYS A 473 7.62 9.33 -55.96
N LEU A 474 6.77 9.02 -54.97
CA LEU A 474 5.58 8.18 -55.18
C LEU A 474 4.44 9.04 -55.74
N THR A 475 4.02 8.71 -56.95
CA THR A 475 2.75 9.11 -57.55
C THR A 475 1.61 8.33 -56.91
N HIS A 476 0.49 9.02 -56.69
CA HIS A 476 -0.81 8.45 -56.29
C HIS A 476 -1.21 7.31 -57.22
N ASP A 477 -1.47 6.13 -56.66
CA ASP A 477 -2.42 5.20 -57.28
C ASP A 477 -3.34 4.62 -56.20
N SER A 478 -4.64 4.67 -56.50
CA SER A 478 -5.75 4.44 -55.59
C SER A 478 -6.39 3.10 -55.93
N ARG A 479 -6.18 2.07 -55.10
CA ARG A 479 -7.00 0.85 -55.01
C ARG A 479 -6.53 -0.02 -53.82
N GLY A 480 -7.46 -0.33 -52.91
CA GLY A 480 -7.30 -1.36 -51.86
C GLY A 480 -6.88 -0.85 -50.50
N SER A 481 -7.85 -0.70 -49.58
CA SER A 481 -7.61 -0.45 -48.16
C SER A 481 -7.15 -1.74 -47.45
N SER A 482 -5.90 -2.15 -47.67
CA SER A 482 -5.18 -3.00 -46.72
C SER A 482 -4.33 -2.10 -45.83
N ASN A 483 -4.49 -2.26 -44.52
CA ASN A 483 -3.71 -1.52 -43.53
C ASN A 483 -2.21 -1.83 -43.75
N PRO A 484 -1.36 -0.87 -44.17
CA PRO A 484 0.03 -1.15 -44.54
C PRO A 484 0.90 -1.59 -43.34
N TRP A 485 0.37 -1.53 -42.13
CA TRP A 485 0.99 -2.00 -40.89
C TRP A 485 0.77 -3.50 -40.60
N ALA A 486 0.10 -4.25 -41.49
CA ALA A 486 -0.27 -5.65 -41.24
C ALA A 486 0.90 -6.67 -41.36
N GLU A 487 2.08 -6.24 -41.82
CA GLU A 487 3.21 -7.14 -42.13
C GLU A 487 4.45 -6.97 -41.24
N GLU A 488 4.51 -5.97 -40.35
CA GLU A 488 5.74 -5.70 -39.57
C GLU A 488 5.73 -6.34 -38.18
N LYS A 489 6.83 -7.06 -37.85
CA LYS A 489 7.16 -7.40 -36.46
C LYS A 489 7.43 -6.11 -35.69
N GLY A 490 6.80 -5.91 -34.54
CA GLY A 490 6.89 -4.65 -33.80
C GLY A 490 6.82 -4.82 -32.29
N VAL A 491 7.25 -3.79 -31.57
CA VAL A 491 7.11 -3.69 -30.10
C VAL A 491 6.22 -2.49 -29.78
N LEU A 492 5.14 -2.73 -29.05
CA LEU A 492 4.21 -1.70 -28.59
C LEU A 492 4.17 -1.66 -27.07
N LEU A 493 4.63 -0.54 -26.50
CA LEU A 493 4.52 -0.25 -25.08
C LEU A 493 3.42 0.78 -24.89
N GLY A 494 2.19 0.32 -24.63
CA GLY A 494 1.00 1.18 -24.54
C GLY A 494 1.19 2.36 -23.58
N GLY A 495 1.79 2.12 -22.42
CA GLY A 495 2.06 3.15 -21.40
C GLY A 495 3.07 4.24 -21.81
N LEU A 496 3.83 4.03 -22.89
CA LEU A 496 4.82 5.01 -23.38
C LEU A 496 4.37 5.73 -24.65
N LYS A 497 3.25 5.31 -25.26
CA LYS A 497 2.82 5.75 -26.61
C LYS A 497 2.81 7.27 -26.77
N GLU A 498 2.27 7.98 -25.79
CA GLU A 498 2.12 9.45 -25.82
C GLU A 498 3.46 10.19 -25.61
N HIS A 499 4.49 9.49 -25.12
CA HIS A 499 5.74 10.09 -24.66
C HIS A 499 6.97 9.66 -25.46
N LEU A 500 6.81 8.71 -26.40
CA LEU A 500 7.90 8.22 -27.24
C LEU A 500 8.64 9.34 -27.98
N LEU A 501 7.94 10.34 -28.50
CA LEU A 501 8.58 11.48 -29.18
C LEU A 501 9.45 12.32 -28.24
N THR A 502 9.04 12.45 -26.98
CA THR A 502 9.81 13.16 -25.96
C THR A 502 11.06 12.36 -25.58
N ILE A 503 10.92 11.04 -25.39
CA ILE A 503 12.02 10.13 -25.03
C ILE A 503 13.07 10.09 -26.16
N ARG A 504 12.64 10.01 -27.43
CA ARG A 504 13.55 10.01 -28.59
C ARG A 504 14.33 11.32 -28.78
N ARG A 505 13.86 12.42 -28.17
CA ARG A 505 14.54 13.72 -28.19
C ARG A 505 15.46 13.93 -26.99
N SER A 506 15.53 12.96 -26.07
CA SER A 506 16.42 13.07 -24.92
C SER A 506 17.88 12.94 -25.32
N ARG A 507 18.73 13.70 -24.66
CA ARG A 507 20.19 13.64 -24.86
C ARG A 507 20.87 12.61 -23.99
N ARG A 508 20.19 12.22 -22.90
CA ARG A 508 20.66 11.26 -21.91
C ARG A 508 19.45 10.56 -21.28
N ILE A 509 19.60 9.27 -21.01
CA ILE A 509 18.66 8.47 -20.23
C ILE A 509 19.32 8.15 -18.89
N ILE A 510 18.64 8.41 -17.79
CA ILE A 510 19.14 8.14 -16.44
C ILE A 510 18.27 7.05 -15.82
N PHE A 511 18.84 5.89 -15.52
CA PHE A 511 18.18 4.88 -14.70
C PHE A 511 18.51 5.09 -13.24
N VAL A 512 17.49 5.12 -12.41
CA VAL A 512 17.60 5.31 -10.96
C VAL A 512 16.93 4.14 -10.27
N GLY A 513 17.63 3.49 -9.35
CA GLY A 513 17.08 2.36 -8.61
C GLY A 513 17.93 1.98 -7.42
N CYS A 514 17.47 0.99 -6.66
CA CYS A 514 18.19 0.43 -5.51
C CYS A 514 18.37 -1.08 -5.67
N GLY A 515 19.47 -1.61 -5.13
CA GLY A 515 19.73 -3.04 -5.04
C GLY A 515 19.54 -3.76 -6.37
N THR A 516 18.68 -4.77 -6.38
CA THR A 516 18.48 -5.60 -7.57
C THR A 516 17.82 -4.86 -8.74
N SER A 517 16.98 -3.86 -8.48
CA SER A 517 16.43 -3.01 -9.55
C SER A 517 17.51 -2.18 -10.25
N TYR A 518 18.53 -1.73 -9.52
CA TYR A 518 19.72 -1.11 -10.12
C TYR A 518 20.53 -2.12 -10.97
N ASN A 519 20.68 -3.36 -10.51
CA ASN A 519 21.37 -4.42 -11.26
C ASN A 519 20.64 -4.77 -12.57
N ALA A 520 19.31 -4.72 -12.59
CA ALA A 520 18.53 -4.88 -13.83
C ALA A 520 18.85 -3.77 -14.85
N ALA A 521 18.99 -2.52 -14.39
CA ALA A 521 19.43 -1.41 -15.23
C ALA A 521 20.85 -1.62 -15.78
N LEU A 522 21.76 -2.12 -14.94
CA LEU A 522 23.12 -2.45 -15.32
C LEU A 522 23.19 -3.50 -16.43
N ALA A 523 22.32 -4.52 -16.36
CA ALA A 523 22.27 -5.59 -17.35
C ALA A 523 21.80 -5.10 -18.74
N VAL A 524 20.89 -4.13 -18.81
CA VAL A 524 20.34 -3.62 -20.08
C VAL A 524 21.10 -2.42 -20.66
N ARG A 525 21.99 -1.79 -19.89
CA ARG A 525 22.70 -0.58 -20.31
C ARG A 525 23.40 -0.71 -21.67
N PRO A 526 24.26 -1.72 -21.93
CA PRO A 526 25.00 -1.79 -23.20
C PRO A 526 24.06 -1.86 -24.40
N LEU A 527 22.99 -2.65 -24.26
CA LEU A 527 21.99 -2.87 -25.31
C LEU A 527 21.17 -1.60 -25.60
N LEU A 528 20.81 -0.84 -24.56
CA LEU A 528 20.11 0.43 -24.73
C LEU A 528 21.01 1.50 -25.36
N GLU A 529 22.28 1.59 -24.98
CA GLU A 529 23.25 2.51 -25.60
C GLU A 529 23.44 2.19 -27.08
N GLU A 530 23.62 0.91 -27.43
CA GLU A 530 23.79 0.45 -28.82
C GLU A 530 22.58 0.82 -29.70
N LEU A 531 21.36 0.64 -29.20
CA LEU A 531 20.16 0.70 -30.04
C LEU A 531 19.45 2.04 -30.02
N SER A 532 19.60 2.81 -28.95
CA SER A 532 19.10 4.18 -28.92
C SER A 532 20.11 5.20 -29.47
N GLY A 533 21.42 4.90 -29.40
CA GLY A 533 22.48 5.88 -29.65
C GLY A 533 22.51 7.03 -28.63
N VAL A 534 21.77 6.91 -27.53
CA VAL A 534 21.67 7.91 -26.45
C VAL A 534 22.54 7.46 -25.28
N ALA A 535 23.24 8.40 -24.64
CA ALA A 535 24.03 8.12 -23.45
C ALA A 535 23.14 7.62 -22.31
N VAL A 536 23.48 6.47 -21.72
CA VAL A 536 22.75 5.89 -20.58
C VAL A 536 23.60 6.03 -19.32
N GLN A 537 23.04 6.69 -18.31
CA GLN A 537 23.62 6.84 -16.98
C GLN A 537 22.85 6.00 -15.97
N LEU A 538 23.57 5.38 -15.05
CA LEU A 538 22.99 4.59 -13.97
C LEU A 538 23.30 5.29 -12.64
N GLU A 539 22.28 5.43 -11.80
CA GLU A 539 22.37 6.11 -10.51
C GLU A 539 21.78 5.21 -9.42
N LEU A 540 22.54 5.01 -8.33
CA LEU A 540 21.96 4.52 -7.09
C LEU A 540 21.12 5.65 -6.50
N ALA A 541 19.87 5.38 -6.16
CA ALA A 541 18.94 6.45 -5.76
C ALA A 541 19.42 7.24 -4.54
N SER A 542 20.02 6.58 -3.54
CA SER A 542 20.60 7.22 -2.36
C SER A 542 21.77 8.14 -2.72
N ASP A 543 22.74 7.65 -3.49
CA ASP A 543 23.92 8.42 -3.91
C ASP A 543 23.56 9.60 -4.81
N MET A 544 22.54 9.45 -5.66
CA MET A 544 21.99 10.54 -6.47
C MET A 544 21.49 11.70 -5.61
N LEU A 545 20.79 11.39 -4.52
CA LEU A 545 20.25 12.36 -3.57
C LEU A 545 21.38 13.02 -2.76
N ASP A 546 22.32 12.24 -2.26
CA ASP A 546 23.45 12.72 -1.45
C ASP A 546 24.33 13.69 -2.24
N ARG A 547 24.70 13.32 -3.47
CA ARG A 547 25.49 14.18 -4.35
C ARG A 547 24.69 15.31 -4.99
N ARG A 548 23.36 15.30 -4.85
CA ARG A 548 22.45 16.15 -5.61
C ARG A 548 22.79 16.13 -7.10
N ALA A 549 22.79 14.94 -7.67
CA ALA A 549 23.24 14.73 -9.05
C ALA A 549 22.51 15.68 -10.02
N PRO A 550 23.23 16.24 -11.02
CA PRO A 550 22.63 17.17 -11.97
C PRO A 550 21.67 16.45 -12.92
N VAL A 551 20.40 16.87 -12.85
CA VAL A 551 19.32 16.45 -13.76
C VAL A 551 18.86 17.66 -14.55
N TYR A 552 18.89 17.52 -15.87
CA TYR A 552 18.54 18.55 -16.84
C TYR A 552 17.19 18.26 -17.48
N ARG A 553 16.58 19.30 -18.05
CA ARG A 553 15.32 19.17 -18.78
C ARG A 553 15.42 18.19 -19.95
N GLU A 554 16.57 18.08 -20.58
CA GLU A 554 16.74 17.23 -21.77
C GLU A 554 16.91 15.74 -21.44
N ASP A 555 17.00 15.39 -20.15
CA ASP A 555 17.13 14.02 -19.69
C ASP A 555 15.77 13.31 -19.68
N THR A 556 15.80 11.99 -19.92
CA THR A 556 14.70 11.09 -19.54
C THR A 556 15.15 10.29 -18.32
N ALA A 557 14.42 10.39 -17.20
CA ALA A 557 14.72 9.61 -16.01
C ALA A 557 13.74 8.42 -15.89
N VAL A 558 14.30 7.23 -15.69
CA VAL A 558 13.57 5.96 -15.52
C VAL A 558 13.83 5.44 -14.11
N PHE A 559 12.78 5.28 -13.33
CA PHE A 559 12.85 4.84 -11.95
C PHE A 559 12.49 3.36 -11.88
N MET A 560 13.41 2.52 -11.41
CA MET A 560 13.22 1.08 -11.33
C MET A 560 12.91 0.67 -9.90
N SER A 561 11.69 0.15 -9.67
CA SER A 561 11.26 -0.35 -8.36
C SER A 561 10.20 -1.43 -8.52
N GLN A 562 10.47 -2.65 -8.04
CA GLN A 562 9.48 -3.74 -8.04
C GLN A 562 8.26 -3.39 -7.19
N SER A 563 8.48 -2.73 -6.04
CA SER A 563 7.41 -2.37 -5.10
C SER A 563 6.70 -1.05 -5.45
N GLY A 564 7.28 -0.23 -6.33
CA GLY A 564 6.87 1.18 -6.50
C GLY A 564 7.03 2.08 -5.25
N GLU A 565 7.53 1.56 -4.13
CA GLU A 565 7.51 2.20 -2.80
C GLU A 565 8.91 2.41 -2.19
N THR A 566 9.97 2.07 -2.92
CA THR A 566 11.34 2.19 -2.42
C THR A 566 11.66 3.65 -2.10
N ALA A 567 11.89 3.97 -0.82
CA ALA A 567 11.95 5.34 -0.32
C ALA A 567 12.95 6.23 -1.07
N ASP A 568 14.19 5.78 -1.26
CA ASP A 568 15.22 6.56 -1.98
C ASP A 568 14.84 6.74 -3.45
N THR A 569 14.27 5.73 -4.10
CA THR A 569 13.81 5.81 -5.50
C THR A 569 12.66 6.83 -5.63
N LEU A 570 11.71 6.85 -4.70
CA LEU A 570 10.60 7.81 -4.68
C LEU A 570 11.09 9.24 -4.41
N ALA A 571 12.02 9.41 -3.46
CA ALA A 571 12.65 10.70 -3.19
C ALA A 571 13.46 11.20 -4.39
N ALA A 572 14.16 10.31 -5.10
CA ALA A 572 14.87 10.64 -6.33
C ALA A 572 13.91 11.03 -7.48
N LEU A 573 12.74 10.39 -7.55
CA LEU A 573 11.65 10.74 -8.47
C LEU A 573 11.15 12.17 -8.20
N GLU A 574 10.86 12.50 -6.95
CA GLU A 574 10.47 13.87 -6.55
C GLU A 574 11.59 14.90 -6.85
N TYR A 575 12.83 14.54 -6.53
CA TYR A 575 14.02 15.35 -6.80
C TYR A 575 14.19 15.69 -8.29
N ALA A 576 13.95 14.70 -9.17
CA ALA A 576 14.00 14.88 -10.62
C ALA A 576 12.79 15.69 -11.13
N ARG A 577 11.59 15.42 -10.61
CA ARG A 577 10.36 16.13 -10.97
C ARG A 577 10.47 17.64 -10.68
N ALA A 578 11.05 18.01 -9.54
CA ALA A 578 11.29 19.41 -9.17
C ALA A 578 12.21 20.17 -10.15
N ARG A 579 13.04 19.46 -10.92
CA ARG A 579 13.95 20.02 -11.94
C ARG A 579 13.37 20.03 -13.36
N GLY A 580 12.14 19.54 -13.50
CA GLY A 580 11.26 19.89 -14.61
C GLY A 580 11.35 19.03 -15.86
N ARG A 581 11.50 17.70 -15.78
CA ARG A 581 11.03 16.79 -16.86
C ARG A 581 10.79 15.32 -16.49
N CYS A 582 10.03 14.68 -17.40
CA CYS A 582 9.33 13.41 -17.30
C CYS A 582 10.09 12.33 -16.53
N ALA A 583 9.53 11.98 -15.39
CA ALA A 583 9.94 10.82 -14.64
C ALA A 583 8.97 9.68 -14.93
N TRP A 584 9.50 8.56 -15.40
CA TRP A 584 8.77 7.32 -15.62
C TRP A 584 9.01 6.43 -14.40
N ALA A 585 7.94 6.15 -13.64
CA ALA A 585 7.96 5.24 -12.50
C ALA A 585 7.52 3.84 -12.92
#